data_AF-A0A3D8L7G4-F1
#
_entry.id   AF-A0A3D8L7G4-F1
#
_cell.length_a   1.000
_cell.length_b   1.000
_cell.length_c   1.000
_cell.angle_alpha   90.00
_cell.angle_beta   90.00
_cell.angle_gamma   90.00
#
_symmetry.space_group_name_H-M   'P 1'
#
loop_
_entity.id
_entity.type
_entity.pdbx_description
1 polymer ?
#
loop_
_entity_poly.entity_id
_entity_poly.type
_entity_poly.pdbx_seq_one_letter_code
_entity_poly.pdbx_strand_id
1 'polypeptide(L)'
;MYIIAGYEGQNLDLDELQYLPEELLQEVKSAIDIVTNAALQDYQSIKESDSISLALLDEVDRFYDRAAVAQIIKDSDPKDYSNQYLISVCEFGATLGYLFNQSIEFGWLYSYPYFNSIIVHKETGFGITVFDWAVKKFSEYGIEDGFAAKYQAAINGIEDYKKEKNIGA
;
A
#
# COMPACT_ATOMS: atom_id res chain seq x y z
N MET A 1 4.36 11.49 0.66
CA MET A 1 5.40 11.39 1.70
C MET A 1 5.01 12.37 2.78
N TYR A 2 4.71 11.86 3.97
CA TYR A 2 4.48 12.68 5.15
C TYR A 2 5.41 12.17 6.26
N ILE A 3 5.95 13.08 7.06
CA ILE A 3 6.71 12.74 8.26
C ILE A 3 5.76 12.93 9.43
N ILE A 4 5.60 11.92 10.28
CA ILE A 4 4.91 12.09 11.56
C ILE A 4 5.83 12.92 12.45
N ALA A 5 5.55 14.22 12.56
CA ALA A 5 6.33 15.15 13.35
C ALA A 5 6.24 14.84 14.86
N GLY A 6 7.34 15.00 15.59
CA GLY A 6 7.39 14.85 17.06
C GLY A 6 8.01 13.55 17.57
N TYR A 7 8.50 12.68 16.68
CA TYR A 7 9.17 11.42 17.03
C TYR A 7 10.58 11.32 16.43
N GLU A 8 11.22 12.46 16.17
CA GLU A 8 12.52 12.50 15.52
C GLU A 8 13.57 11.76 16.35
N GLY A 9 14.10 10.65 15.82
CA GLY A 9 15.20 9.89 16.43
C GLY A 9 14.77 8.85 17.47
N GLN A 10 13.48 8.51 17.57
CA GLN A 10 12.99 7.40 18.39
C GLN A 10 12.19 6.42 17.51
N ASN A 11 12.34 5.12 17.79
CA ASN A 11 11.49 4.12 17.15
C ASN A 11 10.04 4.34 17.59
N LEU A 12 9.14 4.42 16.61
CA LEU A 12 7.71 4.48 16.83
C LEU A 12 7.20 3.13 17.33
N ASP A 13 6.51 3.16 18.47
CA ASP A 13 5.62 2.08 18.88
C ASP A 13 4.26 2.32 18.22
N LEU A 14 3.98 1.58 17.15
CA LEU A 14 2.73 1.74 16.40
C LEU A 14 1.51 1.28 17.20
N ASP A 15 1.68 0.39 18.18
CA ASP A 15 0.58 -0.05 19.04
C ASP A 15 0.20 1.06 20.02
N GLU A 16 1.16 1.81 20.56
CA GLU A 16 0.89 2.99 21.39
C GLU A 16 0.29 4.16 20.58
N LEU A 17 0.67 4.30 19.31
CA LEU A 17 0.16 5.36 18.43
C LEU A 17 -1.23 5.06 17.86
N GLN A 18 -1.68 3.80 17.96
CA GLN A 18 -2.95 3.41 17.40
C GLN A 18 -4.10 4.08 18.17
N TYR A 19 -4.84 4.94 17.47
CA TYR A 19 -5.90 5.76 18.06
C TYR A 19 -7.31 5.15 17.91
N LEU A 20 -7.42 4.02 17.21
CA LEU A 20 -8.72 3.39 16.97
C LEU A 20 -9.13 2.58 18.21
N PRO A 21 -10.40 2.63 18.63
CA PRO A 21 -10.93 1.69 19.61
C PRO A 21 -10.70 0.24 19.16
N GLU A 22 -10.51 -0.67 20.11
CA GLU A 22 -10.14 -2.07 19.82
C GLU A 22 -11.07 -2.76 18.80
N GLU A 23 -12.39 -2.62 18.96
CA GLU A 23 -13.37 -3.19 18.02
C GLU A 23 -13.17 -2.68 16.59
N LEU A 24 -13.02 -1.36 16.44
CA LEU A 24 -12.84 -0.71 15.14
C LEU A 24 -11.46 -1.03 14.54
N LEU A 25 -10.43 -1.16 15.38
CA LEU A 25 -9.11 -1.61 14.96
C LEU A 25 -9.15 -3.02 14.37
N GLN A 26 -9.86 -3.95 15.03
CA GLN A 26 -10.02 -5.31 14.52
C GLN A 26 -10.85 -5.36 13.24
N GLU A 27 -11.89 -4.52 13.12
CA GLU A 27 -12.66 -4.37 11.88
C GLU A 27 -11.77 -3.93 10.72
N VAL A 28 -10.96 -2.88 10.92
CA VAL A 28 -10.06 -2.36 9.89
C VAL A 28 -8.99 -3.36 9.49
N LYS A 29 -8.37 -4.05 10.46
CA LYS A 29 -7.41 -5.13 10.20
C LYS A 29 -8.04 -6.22 9.34
N SER A 30 -9.22 -6.69 9.73
CA SER A 30 -9.98 -7.72 9.00
C SER A 30 -10.32 -7.27 7.58
N ALA A 31 -10.72 -6.00 7.40
CA ALA A 31 -11.04 -5.47 6.08
C ALA A 31 -9.81 -5.46 5.16
N ILE A 32 -8.65 -5.01 5.65
CA ILE A 32 -7.39 -5.04 4.89
C ILE A 32 -7.01 -6.47 4.54
N ASP A 33 -7.11 -7.43 5.47
CA ASP A 33 -6.79 -8.83 5.21
C ASP A 33 -7.72 -9.45 4.16
N ILE A 34 -9.03 -9.16 4.23
CA ILE A 34 -10.02 -9.62 3.24
C ILE A 34 -9.66 -9.08 1.85
N VAL A 35 -9.42 -7.77 1.73
CA VAL A 35 -9.07 -7.13 0.45
C VAL A 35 -7.72 -7.64 -0.08
N THR A 36 -6.74 -7.86 0.79
CA THR A 36 -5.44 -8.43 0.42
C THR A 36 -5.59 -9.85 -0.15
N ASN A 37 -6.41 -10.69 0.50
CA ASN A 37 -6.67 -12.05 0.03
C ASN A 37 -7.46 -12.06 -1.28
N ALA A 38 -8.45 -11.17 -1.43
CA ALA A 38 -9.20 -10.99 -2.67
C ALA A 38 -8.28 -10.59 -3.83
N ALA A 39 -7.38 -9.62 -3.59
CA ALA A 39 -6.39 -9.19 -4.57
C ALA A 39 -5.56 -10.37 -5.11
N LEU A 40 -5.06 -11.24 -4.22
CA LEU A 40 -4.30 -12.41 -4.65
C LEU A 40 -5.12 -13.35 -5.55
N GLN A 41 -6.41 -13.56 -5.24
CA GLN A 41 -7.29 -14.40 -6.07
C GLN A 41 -7.56 -13.76 -7.43
N ASP A 42 -7.86 -12.47 -7.46
CA ASP A 42 -8.20 -11.75 -8.69
C ASP A 42 -6.97 -11.64 -9.62
N TYR A 43 -5.78 -11.48 -9.05
CA TYR A 43 -4.54 -11.41 -9.80
C TYR A 43 -4.10 -12.75 -10.40
N GLN A 44 -4.70 -13.89 -10.03
CA GLN A 44 -4.39 -15.18 -10.66
C GLN A 44 -4.65 -15.16 -12.18
N SER A 45 -5.62 -14.34 -12.62
CA SER A 45 -5.92 -14.16 -14.05
C SER A 45 -4.82 -13.39 -14.81
N ILE A 46 -4.00 -12.61 -14.10
CA ILE A 46 -2.89 -11.81 -14.64
C ILE A 46 -1.60 -12.63 -14.58
N LYS A 47 -1.29 -13.19 -13.40
CA LYS A 47 -0.13 -14.04 -13.17
C LYS A 47 -0.43 -15.00 -12.02
N GLU A 48 -0.38 -16.30 -12.35
CA GLU A 48 -0.50 -17.36 -11.37
C GLU A 48 0.58 -17.21 -10.28
N SER A 49 0.15 -17.22 -9.02
CA SER A 49 1.06 -17.03 -7.89
C SER A 49 0.47 -17.56 -6.59
N ASP A 50 1.27 -18.27 -5.80
CA ASP A 50 0.83 -18.77 -4.48
C ASP A 50 0.78 -17.68 -3.40
N SER A 51 1.40 -16.51 -3.64
CA SER A 51 1.49 -15.43 -2.66
C SER A 51 1.72 -14.07 -3.31
N ILE A 52 1.36 -13.01 -2.58
CA ILE A 52 1.70 -11.65 -2.98
C ILE A 52 3.23 -11.47 -2.93
N SER A 53 3.80 -11.08 -4.06
CA SER A 53 5.23 -10.85 -4.23
C SER A 53 5.49 -9.61 -5.09
N LEU A 54 6.71 -9.08 -5.03
CA LEU A 54 7.12 -7.96 -5.88
C LEU A 54 6.99 -8.29 -7.38
N ALA A 55 7.25 -9.55 -7.75
CA ALA A 55 7.12 -10.03 -9.12
C ALA A 55 5.65 -10.18 -9.57
N LEU A 56 4.70 -10.34 -8.64
CA LEU A 56 3.28 -10.27 -8.94
C LEU A 56 2.84 -8.80 -9.11
N LEU A 57 3.25 -7.92 -8.19
CA LEU A 57 2.97 -6.48 -8.26
C LEU A 57 3.41 -5.87 -9.59
N ASP A 58 4.63 -6.19 -10.05
CA ASP A 58 5.19 -5.69 -11.32
C ASP A 58 4.34 -6.08 -12.54
N GLU A 59 3.70 -7.25 -12.51
CA GLU A 59 2.90 -7.76 -13.64
C GLU A 59 1.50 -7.19 -13.62
N VAL A 60 0.93 -7.06 -12.42
CA VAL A 60 -0.34 -6.35 -12.20
C VAL A 60 -0.22 -4.89 -12.60
N ASP A 61 0.88 -4.24 -12.23
CA ASP A 61 1.18 -2.86 -12.61
C ASP A 61 1.28 -2.71 -14.14
N ARG A 62 1.97 -3.62 -14.83
CA ARG A 62 2.02 -3.63 -16.31
C ARG A 62 0.68 -3.94 -16.97
N PHE A 63 -0.11 -4.84 -16.37
CA PHE A 63 -1.42 -5.23 -16.88
C PHE A 63 -2.41 -4.06 -16.86
N TYR A 64 -2.43 -3.30 -15.77
CA TYR A 64 -3.21 -2.07 -15.65
C TYR A 64 -2.51 -0.91 -16.36
N ASP A 65 -2.37 -1.03 -17.66
CA ASP A 65 -1.88 0.04 -18.53
C ASP A 65 -2.92 1.15 -18.73
N ARG A 66 -2.53 2.21 -19.46
CA ARG A 66 -3.38 3.36 -19.74
C ARG A 66 -4.72 3.00 -20.37
N ALA A 67 -4.73 2.04 -21.29
CA ALA A 67 -5.95 1.64 -21.98
C ALA A 67 -6.87 0.85 -21.04
N ALA A 68 -6.31 -0.09 -20.27
CA ALA A 68 -7.02 -0.91 -19.31
C ALA A 68 -7.70 -0.05 -18.23
N VAL A 69 -6.95 0.88 -17.62
CA VAL A 69 -7.49 1.76 -16.58
C VAL A 69 -8.56 2.71 -17.14
N ALA A 70 -8.35 3.29 -18.33
CA ALA A 70 -9.35 4.14 -18.96
C ALA A 70 -10.67 3.38 -19.21
N GLN A 71 -10.57 2.11 -19.61
CA GLN A 71 -11.72 1.25 -19.82
C GLN A 71 -12.43 0.94 -18.48
N ILE A 72 -11.69 0.59 -17.43
CA ILE A 72 -12.24 0.34 -16.09
C ILE A 72 -12.98 1.56 -15.55
N ILE A 73 -12.40 2.76 -15.67
CA ILE A 73 -13.03 4.01 -15.25
C ILE A 73 -14.34 4.25 -16.02
N LYS A 74 -14.31 4.03 -17.34
CA LYS A 74 -15.47 4.24 -18.22
C LYS A 74 -16.64 3.31 -17.87
N ASP A 75 -16.33 2.06 -17.51
CA ASP A 75 -17.35 1.03 -17.24
C ASP A 75 -17.87 1.06 -15.79
N SER A 76 -17.20 1.81 -14.90
CA SER A 76 -17.54 1.88 -13.48
C SER A 76 -18.60 2.94 -13.19
N ASP A 77 -19.76 2.54 -12.65
CA ASP A 77 -20.76 3.49 -12.10
C ASP A 77 -20.27 4.03 -10.76
N PRO A 78 -20.05 5.36 -10.60
CA PRO A 78 -19.60 5.94 -9.33
C PRO A 78 -20.62 5.80 -8.18
N LYS A 79 -21.87 5.42 -8.45
CA LYS A 79 -22.87 5.13 -7.42
C LYS A 79 -22.85 3.68 -6.94
N ASP A 80 -22.18 2.80 -7.66
CA ASP A 80 -22.01 1.40 -7.30
C ASP A 80 -20.69 1.22 -6.53
N TYR A 81 -20.76 0.96 -5.23
CA TYR A 81 -19.57 0.73 -4.40
C TYR A 81 -18.90 -0.63 -4.64
N SER A 82 -19.46 -1.46 -5.53
CA SER A 82 -18.84 -2.69 -6.03
C SER A 82 -18.25 -2.54 -7.43
N ASN A 83 -18.11 -1.30 -7.93
CA ASN A 83 -17.53 -1.08 -9.24
C ASN A 83 -16.05 -1.52 -9.33
N GLN A 84 -15.63 -1.94 -10.52
CA GLN A 84 -14.30 -2.49 -10.74
C GLN A 84 -13.17 -1.49 -10.44
N TYR A 85 -13.37 -0.20 -10.72
CA TYR A 85 -12.38 0.82 -10.41
C TYR A 85 -12.05 0.85 -8.90
N LEU A 86 -13.08 0.91 -8.06
CA LEU A 86 -12.92 0.98 -6.61
C LEU A 86 -12.28 -0.31 -6.07
N ILE A 87 -12.72 -1.47 -6.57
CA ILE A 87 -12.15 -2.77 -6.21
C ILE A 87 -10.65 -2.79 -6.54
N SER A 88 -10.28 -2.49 -7.78
CA SER A 88 -8.88 -2.54 -8.23
C SER A 88 -7.97 -1.56 -7.48
N VAL A 89 -8.47 -0.36 -7.15
CA VAL A 89 -7.74 0.61 -6.31
C VAL A 89 -7.51 0.05 -4.90
N CYS A 90 -8.53 -0.52 -4.28
CA CYS A 90 -8.43 -1.07 -2.93
C CYS A 90 -7.46 -2.26 -2.87
N GLU A 91 -7.58 -3.19 -3.82
CA GLU A 91 -6.72 -4.37 -3.92
C GLU A 91 -5.25 -4.01 -4.15
N PHE A 92 -5.00 -3.04 -5.03
CA PHE A 92 -3.64 -2.61 -5.32
C PHE A 92 -3.01 -1.90 -4.11
N GLY A 93 -3.77 -1.05 -3.41
CA GLY A 93 -3.33 -0.40 -2.18
C GLY A 93 -3.04 -1.40 -1.06
N ALA A 94 -3.92 -2.38 -0.87
CA ALA A 94 -3.74 -3.46 0.10
C ALA A 94 -2.52 -4.33 -0.23
N THR A 95 -2.31 -4.64 -1.52
CA THR A 95 -1.13 -5.37 -2.01
C THR A 95 0.18 -4.65 -1.70
N LEU A 96 0.26 -3.34 -1.97
CA LEU A 96 1.42 -2.52 -1.60
C LEU A 96 1.66 -2.52 -0.10
N GLY A 97 0.59 -2.34 0.68
CA GLY A 97 0.67 -2.35 2.13
C GLY A 97 1.15 -3.69 2.70
N TYR A 98 0.62 -4.80 2.18
CA TYR A 98 1.05 -6.15 2.52
C TYR A 98 2.55 -6.35 2.27
N LEU A 99 3.05 -5.92 1.10
CA LEU A 99 4.46 -6.06 0.73
C LEU A 99 5.38 -5.28 1.68
N PHE A 100 5.06 -4.02 1.98
CA PHE A 100 5.87 -3.26 2.94
C PHE A 100 5.83 -3.88 4.34
N ASN A 101 4.66 -4.36 4.77
CA ASN A 101 4.48 -4.96 6.10
C ASN A 101 5.19 -6.32 6.27
N GLN A 102 5.76 -6.90 5.20
CA GLN A 102 6.67 -8.06 5.32
C GLN A 102 8.03 -7.68 5.91
N SER A 103 8.45 -6.42 5.81
CA SER A 103 9.67 -5.93 6.46
C SER A 103 9.38 -5.54 7.91
N ILE A 104 10.25 -5.96 8.82
CA ILE A 104 10.15 -5.63 10.25
C ILE A 104 10.22 -4.12 10.53
N GLU A 105 10.83 -3.36 9.62
CA GLU A 105 11.05 -1.92 9.72
C GLU A 105 9.77 -1.11 9.53
N PHE A 106 8.77 -1.71 8.88
CA PHE A 106 7.50 -1.08 8.58
C PHE A 106 6.38 -1.68 9.42
N GLY A 107 5.29 -0.92 9.52
CA GLY A 107 4.03 -1.43 10.05
C GLY A 107 2.87 -0.54 9.65
N TRP A 108 1.66 -1.08 9.78
CA TRP A 108 0.44 -0.33 9.58
C TRP A 108 0.16 0.62 10.74
N LEU A 109 -0.18 1.86 10.41
CA LEU A 109 -0.98 2.73 11.27
C LEU A 109 -2.41 2.71 10.73
N TYR A 110 -3.30 1.99 11.41
CA TYR A 110 -4.65 1.74 10.92
C TYR A 110 -5.55 2.95 11.12
N SER A 111 -6.47 3.14 10.18
CA SER A 111 -7.41 4.25 10.15
C SER A 111 -8.79 3.77 9.70
N TYR A 112 -9.84 4.50 10.06
CA TYR A 112 -11.19 4.23 9.59
C TYR A 112 -11.70 5.37 8.69
N PRO A 113 -12.28 5.06 7.52
CA PRO A 113 -12.35 3.74 6.87
C PRO A 113 -10.96 3.18 6.49
N TYR A 114 -10.87 1.86 6.27
CA TYR A 114 -9.58 1.15 6.15
C TYR A 114 -8.63 1.72 5.10
N PHE A 115 -9.17 2.29 4.01
CA PHE A 115 -8.38 2.88 2.92
C PHE A 115 -7.67 4.18 3.30
N ASN A 116 -7.91 4.72 4.50
CA ASN A 116 -7.12 5.80 5.08
C ASN A 116 -5.88 5.30 5.85
N SER A 117 -5.71 3.98 5.98
CA SER A 117 -4.56 3.39 6.67
C SER A 117 -3.29 3.63 5.89
N ILE A 118 -2.17 3.78 6.62
CA ILE A 118 -0.87 4.03 6.02
C ILE A 118 0.15 3.02 6.51
N ILE A 119 1.19 2.81 5.72
CA ILE A 119 2.40 2.13 6.16
C ILE A 119 3.35 3.16 6.73
N VAL A 120 3.94 2.86 7.88
CA VAL A 120 4.89 3.74 8.57
C VAL A 120 6.22 3.01 8.73
N HIS A 121 7.30 3.67 8.32
CA HIS A 121 8.65 3.24 8.69
C HIS A 121 8.89 3.61 10.15
N LYS A 122 9.07 2.61 11.01
CA LYS A 122 9.06 2.76 12.48
C LYS A 122 10.18 3.67 12.99
N GLU A 123 11.35 3.63 12.37
CA GLU A 123 12.52 4.40 12.84
C GLU A 123 12.44 5.89 12.44
N THR A 124 11.93 6.20 11.24
CA THR A 124 11.92 7.59 10.74
C THR A 124 10.56 8.27 10.86
N GLY A 125 9.50 7.53 11.16
CA GLY A 125 8.12 8.03 11.12
C GLY A 125 7.65 8.45 9.74
N PHE A 126 8.32 7.99 8.69
CA PHE A 126 7.91 8.23 7.31
C PHE A 126 6.67 7.42 6.98
N GLY A 127 5.61 8.12 6.55
CA GLY A 127 4.33 7.54 6.14
C GLY A 127 4.20 7.36 4.64
N ILE A 128 3.78 6.16 4.23
CA ILE A 128 3.43 5.75 2.88
C ILE A 128 1.91 5.55 2.81
N THR A 129 1.26 6.43 2.06
CA THR A 129 -0.18 6.38 1.77
C THR A 129 -0.44 5.41 0.61
N VAL A 130 -0.41 4.11 0.89
CA VAL A 130 -0.46 3.05 -0.14
C VAL A 130 -1.76 3.06 -0.97
N PHE A 131 -2.88 3.49 -0.39
CA PHE A 131 -4.14 3.65 -1.13
C PHE A 131 -4.14 4.87 -2.05
N ASP A 132 -3.56 6.01 -1.63
CA ASP A 132 -3.36 7.16 -2.53
C ASP A 132 -2.42 6.83 -3.70
N TRP A 133 -1.45 5.96 -3.45
CA TRP A 133 -0.55 5.44 -4.49
C TRP A 133 -1.34 4.61 -5.50
N ALA A 134 -2.27 3.77 -5.04
CA ALA A 134 -3.18 3.05 -5.91
C ALA A 134 -4.11 4.00 -6.69
N VAL A 135 -4.72 5.01 -6.05
CA VAL A 135 -5.52 6.02 -6.77
C VAL A 135 -4.71 6.67 -7.88
N LYS A 136 -3.43 7.00 -7.62
CA LYS A 136 -2.53 7.54 -8.66
C LYS A 136 -2.26 6.55 -9.79
N LYS A 137 -2.04 5.26 -9.49
CA LYS A 137 -1.89 4.21 -10.50
C LYS A 137 -3.10 4.15 -11.43
N PHE A 138 -4.29 4.15 -10.84
CA PHE A 138 -5.56 4.13 -11.56
C PHE A 138 -6.03 5.53 -11.97
N SER A 139 -5.10 6.47 -12.20
CA SER A 139 -5.39 7.79 -12.73
C SER A 139 -4.55 8.06 -13.97
N GLU A 140 -4.95 9.01 -14.81
CA GLU A 140 -4.20 9.37 -16.03
C GLU A 140 -2.75 9.83 -15.75
N TYR A 141 -2.45 10.25 -14.52
CA TYR A 141 -1.18 10.87 -14.12
C TYR A 141 -0.11 9.85 -13.67
N GLY A 142 -0.47 8.87 -12.84
CA GLY A 142 0.49 7.96 -12.19
C GLY A 142 0.58 6.56 -12.80
N ILE A 143 -0.04 6.35 -13.95
CA ILE A 143 -0.24 5.02 -14.54
C ILE A 143 1.04 4.34 -15.03
N GLU A 144 2.06 5.14 -15.34
CA GLU A 144 3.37 4.69 -15.84
C GLU A 144 4.49 4.80 -14.79
N ASP A 145 4.14 5.05 -13.52
CA ASP A 145 5.13 5.27 -12.44
C ASP A 145 6.04 4.05 -12.17
N GLY A 146 5.60 2.82 -12.50
CA GLY A 146 6.34 1.60 -12.17
C GLY A 146 6.38 1.35 -10.66
N PHE A 147 5.33 0.76 -10.10
CA PHE A 147 5.17 0.64 -8.64
C PHE A 147 6.10 -0.38 -7.99
N ALA A 148 6.56 -1.40 -8.72
CA ALA A 148 7.62 -2.28 -8.23
C ALA A 148 8.95 -1.52 -8.05
N ALA A 149 9.30 -0.66 -9.02
CA ALA A 149 10.49 0.20 -8.92
C ALA A 149 10.32 1.26 -7.81
N LYS A 150 9.13 1.84 -7.68
CA LYS A 150 8.80 2.81 -6.62
C LYS A 150 8.85 2.20 -5.23
N TYR A 151 8.37 0.96 -5.08
CA TYR A 151 8.53 0.17 -3.86
C TYR A 151 10.02 0.01 -3.53
N GLN A 152 10.82 -0.47 -4.49
CA GLN A 152 12.25 -0.68 -4.26
C GLN A 152 12.98 0.63 -3.93
N ALA A 153 12.62 1.73 -4.59
CA ALA A 153 13.19 3.05 -4.30
C ALA A 153 12.86 3.53 -2.88
N ALA A 154 11.65 3.24 -2.39
CA ALA A 154 11.28 3.56 -1.00
C ALA A 154 12.10 2.74 0.02
N ILE A 155 12.33 1.45 -0.25
CA ILE A 155 13.21 0.60 0.58
C ILE A 155 14.65 1.11 0.54
N ASN A 156 15.20 1.36 -0.65
CA ASN A 156 16.58 1.83 -0.81
C ASN A 156 16.81 3.19 -0.14
N GLY A 157 15.83 4.10 -0.21
CA GLY A 157 15.92 5.40 0.46
C GLY A 157 16.08 5.30 1.98
N ILE A 158 15.54 4.24 2.59
CA ILE A 158 15.74 3.95 4.02
C ILE A 158 17.13 3.37 4.29
N GLU A 159 17.58 2.43 3.46
CA GLU A 159 18.94 1.87 3.59
C GLU A 159 20.01 2.96 3.47
N ASP A 160 19.83 3.89 2.54
CA ASP A 160 20.75 5.01 2.35
C ASP A 160 20.71 5.97 3.54
N TYR A 161 19.53 6.27 4.09
CA TYR A 161 19.41 7.02 5.33
C TYR A 161 20.17 6.37 6.50
N LYS A 162 20.09 5.04 6.65
CA LYS A 162 20.82 4.30 7.69
C LYS A 162 22.33 4.39 7.53
N LYS A 163 22.83 4.24 6.30
CA LYS A 163 24.25 4.39 5.97
C LYS A 163 24.75 5.80 6.30
N GLU A 164 24.00 6.84 5.93
CA GLU A 164 24.35 8.23 6.23
C GLU A 164 24.41 8.54 7.74
N LYS A 165 23.60 7.85 8.54
CA LYS A 165 23.54 8.03 10.00
C LYS A 165 24.46 7.10 10.79
N ASN A 166 25.23 6.21 10.14
CA ASN A 166 26.01 5.13 10.79
C ASN A 166 25.17 4.23 11.71
N ILE A 167 23.90 4.01 11.38
CA ILE A 167 23.01 3.14 12.15
C ILE A 167 23.12 1.73 11.55
N GLY A 168 23.77 0.81 12.27
CA GLY A 168 23.87 -0.61 11.88
C GLY A 168 25.15 -1.04 11.13
N ALA A 169 26.29 -0.39 11.38
CA ALA A 169 27.62 -0.95 11.06
C ALA A 169 28.20 -1.75 12.22
#